data_AF-A0A2C9M8K1-F1
#
_entry.id   AF-A0A2C9M8K1-F1
#
_cell.length_a   1.000
_cell.length_b   1.000
_cell.length_c   1.000
_cell.angle_alpha   90.00
_cell.angle_beta   90.00
_cell.angle_gamma   90.00
#
_symmetry.space_group_name_H-M   'P 1'
#
loop_
_entity.id
_entity.type
_entity.pdbx_description
1 polymer ?
#
loop_
_entity_poly.entity_id
_entity_poly.type
_entity_poly.pdbx_seq_one_letter_code
_entity_poly.pdbx_strand_id
1 'polypeptide(L)'
;MMVYNLAVIFYMLVPIAANVDSYLATRRAFIEEELSMRVGAKLTLSPREQLVNSFLMDLKNQTIQESIWTSTPYPPAITFFKSKPWIDNSTIFKILQTMPKGGVLHLHDSAMTSLQWVIKRLTYLPNLYTRVEESKYPTRKYKFSKTHPGPAF
;
A
#
# COMPACT_ATOMS: atom_id res chain seq x y z
N MET A 1 71.28 -17.89 9.34
CA MET A 1 70.06 -17.48 8.60
C MET A 1 68.93 -18.44 8.98
N MET A 2 67.72 -17.94 9.22
CA MET A 2 66.47 -18.70 9.43
C MET A 2 66.19 -19.31 10.82
N VAL A 3 66.02 -18.48 11.86
CA VAL A 3 65.23 -18.88 13.06
C VAL A 3 64.07 -17.90 13.36
N TYR A 4 63.93 -16.82 12.58
CA TYR A 4 62.91 -15.79 12.81
C TYR A 4 61.62 -15.92 11.98
N ASN A 5 61.38 -17.08 11.33
CA ASN A 5 60.24 -17.24 10.41
C ASN A 5 59.08 -18.11 10.90
N LEU A 6 59.18 -18.73 12.09
CA LEU A 6 58.07 -19.53 12.64
C LEU A 6 57.19 -18.75 13.63
N ALA A 7 57.74 -17.77 14.35
CA ALA A 7 56.98 -16.96 15.30
C ALA A 7 56.02 -15.98 14.61
N VAL A 8 56.37 -15.47 13.42
CA VAL A 8 55.56 -14.51 12.67
C VAL A 8 54.32 -15.18 12.06
N ILE A 9 54.41 -16.47 11.71
CA ILE A 9 53.28 -17.21 11.13
C ILE A 9 52.24 -17.57 12.20
N PHE A 10 52.63 -17.73 13.47
CA PHE A 10 51.70 -18.02 14.56
C PHE A 10 50.86 -16.80 14.98
N TYR A 11 51.34 -15.57 14.74
CA TYR A 11 50.61 -14.35 15.08
C TYR A 11 49.61 -13.91 13.99
N MET A 12 49.64 -14.54 12.81
CA MET A 12 48.75 -14.24 11.66
C MET A 12 47.51 -15.13 11.60
N LEU A 13 47.31 -16.01 12.59
CA LEU A 13 46.12 -16.85 12.75
C LEU A 13 45.38 -16.48 14.04
N VAL A 14 45.15 -15.19 14.28
CA VAL A 14 43.94 -14.82 15.02
C VAL A 14 42.81 -15.07 14.04
N PRO A 15 41.96 -16.10 14.24
CA PRO A 15 40.78 -16.18 13.44
C PRO A 15 40.00 -14.90 13.76
N ILE A 16 39.78 -14.06 12.75
CA ILE A 16 38.65 -13.14 12.75
C ILE A 16 37.39 -14.01 12.63
N ALA A 17 37.22 -14.95 13.56
CA ALA A 17 35.92 -15.46 13.91
C ALA A 17 35.31 -14.32 14.69
N ALA A 18 34.72 -13.36 13.96
CA ALA A 18 33.79 -12.43 14.54
C ALA A 18 32.87 -13.26 15.45
N ASN A 19 32.91 -12.98 16.76
CA ASN A 19 32.18 -13.77 17.74
C ASN A 19 30.72 -13.83 17.28
N VAL A 20 30.27 -15.03 16.88
CA VAL A 20 28.95 -15.23 16.26
C VAL A 20 27.85 -14.75 17.19
N ASP A 21 28.00 -14.95 18.50
CA ASP A 21 27.05 -14.48 19.50
C ASP A 21 27.02 -12.94 19.57
N SER A 22 28.19 -12.29 19.50
CA SER A 22 28.28 -10.82 19.43
C SER A 22 27.62 -10.28 18.16
N TYR A 23 27.86 -10.91 17.02
CA TYR A 23 27.19 -10.57 15.76
C TYR A 23 25.67 -10.75 15.86
N LEU A 24 25.19 -11.90 16.36
CA LEU A 24 23.77 -12.20 16.49
C LEU A 24 23.08 -11.26 17.48
N ALA A 25 23.74 -10.90 18.59
CA ALA A 25 23.25 -9.91 19.54
C ALA A 25 23.12 -8.53 18.90
N THR A 26 24.16 -8.08 18.19
CA THR A 26 24.16 -6.80 17.47
C THR A 26 23.08 -6.77 16.38
N ARG A 27 22.93 -7.85 15.60
CA ARG A 27 21.87 -8.01 14.60
C ARG A 27 20.49 -7.92 15.22
N ARG A 28 20.27 -8.59 16.37
CA ARG A 28 18.98 -8.55 17.08
C ARG A 28 18.68 -7.13 17.56
N ALA A 29 19.66 -6.44 18.16
CA ALA A 29 19.53 -5.06 18.60
C ALA A 29 19.12 -4.13 17.45
N PHE A 30 19.76 -4.25 16.28
CA PHE A 30 19.38 -3.45 15.10
C PHE A 30 17.96 -3.74 14.60
N ILE A 31 17.53 -5.01 14.59
CA ILE A 31 16.16 -5.37 14.19
C ILE A 31 15.14 -4.82 15.19
N GLU A 32 15.41 -4.94 16.49
CA GLU A 32 14.54 -4.42 17.55
C GLU A 32 14.44 -2.88 17.47
N GLU A 33 15.56 -2.20 17.24
CA GLU A 33 15.59 -0.75 17.01
C GLU A 33 14.73 -0.37 15.80
N GLU A 34 14.91 -1.04 14.66
CA GLU A 34 14.12 -0.78 13.44
C GLU A 34 12.62 -1.01 13.68
N LEU A 35 12.26 -2.11 14.34
CA LEU A 35 10.87 -2.42 14.68
C LEU A 35 10.27 -1.36 15.60
N SER A 36 11.05 -0.83 16.55
CA SER A 36 10.59 0.19 17.50
C SER A 36 10.31 1.56 16.86
N MET A 37 10.95 1.85 15.72
CA MET A 37 10.77 3.10 14.97
C MET A 37 9.53 3.09 14.05
N ARG A 38 8.91 1.93 13.81
CA ARG A 38 7.76 1.83 12.90
C ARG A 38 6.53 2.53 13.47
N VAL A 39 5.69 3.04 12.57
CA VAL A 39 4.41 3.64 12.94
C VAL A 39 3.58 2.63 13.74
N GLY A 40 3.12 3.04 14.92
CA GLY A 40 2.32 2.20 15.81
C GLY A 40 3.11 1.17 16.64
N ALA A 41 4.44 1.13 16.58
CA ALA A 41 5.25 0.13 17.29
C ALA A 41 5.08 0.13 18.82
N LYS A 42 4.76 1.30 19.40
CA LYS A 42 4.55 1.46 20.85
C LYS A 42 3.13 1.11 21.31
N LEU A 43 2.25 0.71 20.40
CA LEU A 43 0.89 0.28 20.76
C LEU A 43 0.92 -1.09 21.41
N THR A 44 0.29 -1.22 22.58
CA THR A 44 0.12 -2.52 23.24
C THR A 44 -1.19 -3.15 22.77
N LEU A 45 -1.10 -4.31 22.12
CA LEU A 45 -2.26 -5.05 21.65
C LEU A 45 -2.83 -5.96 22.74
N SER A 46 -4.15 -5.94 22.91
CA SER A 46 -4.90 -6.91 23.71
C SER A 46 -4.84 -8.32 23.09
N PRO A 47 -5.18 -9.39 23.83
CA PRO A 47 -5.17 -10.75 23.30
C PRO A 47 -6.05 -10.93 22.05
N ARG A 48 -7.18 -10.22 21.96
CA ARG A 48 -8.06 -10.27 20.78
C ARG A 48 -7.44 -9.57 19.58
N GLU A 49 -6.79 -8.42 19.80
CA GLU A 49 -6.09 -7.69 18.74
C GLU A 49 -4.87 -8.48 18.25
N GLN A 50 -4.15 -9.17 19.13
CA GLN A 50 -3.04 -10.06 18.74
C GLN A 50 -3.51 -11.20 17.84
N LEU A 51 -4.66 -11.82 18.15
CA LEU A 51 -5.26 -12.86 17.30
C LEU A 51 -5.56 -12.33 15.90
N VAL A 52 -6.24 -11.19 15.81
CA VAL A 52 -6.56 -10.56 14.52
C VAL A 52 -5.29 -10.13 13.78
N ASN A 53 -4.30 -9.59 14.48
CA ASN A 53 -3.01 -9.21 13.91
C ASN A 53 -2.27 -10.42 13.32
N SER A 54 -2.22 -11.55 14.04
CA SER A 54 -1.60 -12.78 13.53
C SER A 54 -2.25 -13.20 12.21
N PHE A 55 -3.58 -13.29 12.20
CA PHE A 55 -4.32 -13.66 10.99
C PHE A 55 -4.09 -12.70 9.82
N LEU A 56 -4.09 -11.38 10.08
CA LEU A 56 -3.82 -10.37 9.05
C LEU A 56 -2.39 -10.45 8.51
N MET A 57 -1.41 -10.68 9.39
CA MET A 57 -0.01 -10.83 9.01
C MET A 57 0.24 -12.12 8.23
N ASP A 58 -0.44 -13.21 8.56
CA ASP A 58 -0.38 -14.47 7.82
C ASP A 58 -0.90 -14.28 6.38
N LEU A 59 -2.07 -13.64 6.21
CA LEU A 59 -2.61 -13.31 4.88
C LEU A 59 -1.65 -12.41 4.08
N LYS A 60 -1.09 -11.38 4.73
CA LYS A 60 -0.12 -10.47 4.11
C LYS A 60 1.11 -11.23 3.64
N ASN A 61 1.70 -12.05 4.50
CA ASN A 61 2.90 -12.82 4.19
C ASN A 61 2.63 -13.84 3.10
N GLN A 62 1.51 -14.54 3.14
CA GLN A 62 1.09 -15.45 2.08
C GLN A 62 1.01 -14.72 0.73
N THR A 63 0.34 -13.57 0.68
CA THR A 63 0.21 -12.76 -0.55
C THR A 63 1.59 -12.38 -1.13
N ILE A 64 2.52 -11.97 -0.26
CA ILE A 64 3.89 -11.61 -0.67
C ILE A 64 4.64 -12.84 -1.18
N GLN A 65 4.62 -13.94 -0.41
CA GLN A 65 5.35 -15.15 -0.74
C GLN A 65 4.84 -15.80 -2.03
N GLU A 66 3.52 -15.85 -2.23
CA GLU A 66 2.93 -16.34 -3.49
C GLU A 66 3.47 -15.55 -4.68
N SER A 67 3.61 -14.24 -4.57
CA SER A 67 4.18 -13.43 -5.67
C SER A 67 5.69 -13.61 -5.89
N ILE A 68 6.44 -13.99 -4.85
CA ILE A 68 7.89 -14.22 -4.95
C ILE A 68 8.17 -15.59 -5.58
N TRP A 69 7.42 -16.62 -5.16
CA TRP A 69 7.69 -18.00 -5.53
C TRP A 69 6.88 -18.51 -6.72
N THR A 70 5.90 -17.73 -7.21
CA THR A 70 5.04 -18.09 -8.33
C THR A 70 4.84 -16.92 -9.29
N SER A 71 4.15 -17.15 -10.40
CA SER A 71 3.73 -16.09 -11.33
C SER A 71 2.50 -15.30 -10.87
N THR A 72 2.06 -15.49 -9.61
CA THR A 72 0.91 -14.77 -9.04
C THR A 72 1.23 -13.27 -8.96
N PRO A 73 0.41 -12.39 -9.57
CA PRO A 73 0.68 -10.97 -9.56
C PRO A 73 0.64 -10.37 -8.14
N TYR A 74 1.63 -9.54 -7.78
CA TYR A 74 1.59 -8.72 -6.56
C TYR A 74 0.84 -7.41 -6.84
N PRO A 75 -0.41 -7.23 -6.36
CA PRO A 75 -1.23 -6.09 -6.77
C PRO A 75 -0.60 -4.70 -6.55
N PRO A 76 0.14 -4.45 -5.46
CA PRO A 76 0.82 -3.16 -5.24
C PRO A 76 1.92 -2.82 -6.25
N ALA A 77 2.50 -3.81 -6.95
CA ALA A 77 3.53 -3.58 -7.96
C ALA A 77 2.96 -3.37 -9.39
N ILE A 78 1.64 -3.36 -9.53
CA ILE A 78 0.95 -3.30 -10.83
C ILE A 78 0.06 -2.06 -10.87
N THR A 79 -0.09 -1.48 -12.06
CA THR A 79 -0.95 -0.30 -12.24
C THR A 79 -2.36 -0.56 -11.71
N PHE A 80 -2.88 0.40 -10.94
CA PHE A 80 -4.13 0.24 -10.20
C PHE A 80 -5.31 -0.21 -11.07
N PHE A 81 -5.43 0.31 -12.29
CA PHE A 81 -6.51 -0.07 -13.20
C PHE A 81 -6.53 -1.57 -13.52
N LYS A 82 -5.36 -2.22 -13.57
CA LYS A 82 -5.24 -3.65 -13.81
C LYS A 82 -5.37 -4.47 -12.52
N SER A 83 -4.81 -3.96 -11.43
CA SER A 83 -4.76 -4.70 -10.16
C SER A 83 -6.03 -4.57 -9.31
N LYS A 84 -6.89 -3.57 -9.59
CA LYS A 84 -8.13 -3.33 -8.84
C LYS A 84 -9.01 -4.58 -8.67
N PRO A 85 -9.29 -5.40 -9.71
CA PRO A 85 -10.11 -6.60 -9.54
C PRO A 85 -9.50 -7.63 -8.58
N TRP A 86 -8.17 -7.72 -8.51
CA TRP A 86 -7.49 -8.61 -7.55
C TRP A 86 -7.55 -8.04 -6.13
N ILE A 87 -7.36 -6.73 -5.97
CA ILE A 87 -7.51 -6.03 -4.68
C ILE A 87 -8.92 -6.23 -4.14
N ASP A 88 -9.96 -5.93 -4.94
CA ASP A 88 -11.37 -6.02 -4.57
C ASP A 88 -11.75 -7.45 -4.10
N ASN A 89 -11.14 -8.48 -4.69
CA ASN A 89 -11.43 -9.88 -4.35
C ASN A 89 -10.61 -10.41 -3.16
N SER A 90 -9.52 -9.75 -2.79
CA SER A 90 -8.61 -10.22 -1.74
C SER A 90 -9.26 -10.21 -0.34
N THR A 91 -8.93 -11.23 0.47
CA THR A 91 -9.38 -11.31 1.87
C THR A 91 -8.85 -10.15 2.70
N ILE A 92 -7.60 -9.73 2.47
CA ILE A 92 -7.00 -8.57 3.14
C ILE A 92 -7.83 -7.32 2.91
N PHE A 93 -8.19 -7.01 1.65
CA PHE A 93 -8.96 -5.80 1.36
C PHE A 93 -10.35 -5.82 2.00
N LYS A 94 -11.02 -6.99 2.01
CA LYS A 94 -12.31 -7.16 2.70
C LYS A 94 -12.21 -6.86 4.20
N ILE A 95 -11.11 -7.26 4.86
CA ILE A 95 -10.85 -6.90 6.27
C ILE A 95 -10.60 -5.39 6.39
N LEU A 96 -9.76 -4.81 5.52
CA LEU A 96 -9.49 -3.37 5.55
C LEU A 96 -10.76 -2.52 5.32
N GLN A 97 -11.75 -3.04 4.60
CA GLN A 97 -13.05 -2.38 4.42
C GLN A 97 -13.84 -2.29 5.73
N THR A 98 -13.79 -3.31 6.60
CA THR A 98 -14.51 -3.31 7.89
C THR A 98 -13.83 -2.47 8.97
N MET A 99 -12.54 -2.11 8.79
CA MET A 99 -11.83 -1.27 9.75
C MET A 99 -12.38 0.16 9.83
N PRO A 100 -12.59 0.70 11.05
CA PRO A 100 -12.90 2.11 11.25
C PRO A 100 -11.65 2.97 10.99
N LYS A 101 -11.54 3.52 9.78
CA LYS A 101 -10.34 4.24 9.29
C LYS A 101 -10.19 5.68 9.83
N GLY A 102 -11.09 6.14 10.69
CA GLY A 102 -11.10 7.52 11.19
C GLY A 102 -11.65 8.50 10.15
N GLY A 103 -10.96 9.63 9.95
CA GLY A 103 -11.36 10.69 9.01
C GLY A 103 -10.60 10.67 7.69
N VAL A 104 -11.20 11.20 6.63
CA VAL A 104 -10.52 11.42 5.35
C VAL A 104 -10.06 12.88 5.28
N LEU A 105 -8.75 13.09 5.39
CA LEU A 105 -8.16 14.44 5.57
C LEU A 105 -7.63 15.08 4.28
N HIS A 106 -7.63 14.34 3.16
CA HIS A 106 -7.17 14.83 1.87
C HIS A 106 -8.10 14.35 0.76
N LEU A 107 -8.97 15.25 0.28
CA LEU A 107 -9.95 15.02 -0.78
C LEU A 107 -10.16 16.29 -1.59
N HIS A 108 -10.55 16.11 -2.85
CA HIS A 108 -11.11 17.16 -3.69
C HIS A 108 -12.62 16.93 -3.84
N ASP A 109 -13.39 18.01 -3.80
CA ASP A 109 -14.87 18.01 -3.88
C ASP A 109 -15.42 17.21 -5.08
N SER A 110 -14.81 17.39 -6.25
CA SER A 110 -15.18 16.75 -7.51
C SER A 110 -14.98 15.22 -7.53
N ALA A 111 -14.17 14.67 -6.62
CA ALA A 111 -13.84 13.25 -6.55
C ALA A 111 -14.55 12.51 -5.40
N MET A 112 -15.45 13.17 -4.67
CA MET A 112 -16.10 12.59 -3.48
C MET A 112 -17.19 11.56 -3.80
N THR A 113 -17.68 11.50 -5.05
CA THR A 113 -18.76 10.61 -5.46
C THR A 113 -18.35 9.67 -6.58
N SER A 114 -19.03 8.52 -6.68
CA SER A 114 -18.75 7.55 -7.74
C SER A 114 -19.23 8.07 -9.10
N LEU A 115 -18.41 7.89 -10.13
CA LEU A 115 -18.79 8.21 -11.50
C LEU A 115 -20.02 7.41 -11.96
N GLN A 116 -20.18 6.18 -11.48
CA GLN A 116 -21.36 5.35 -11.73
C GLN A 116 -22.65 6.03 -11.24
N TRP A 117 -22.64 6.63 -10.05
CA TRP A 117 -23.78 7.38 -9.54
C TRP A 117 -24.03 8.64 -10.37
N VAL A 118 -22.98 9.37 -10.75
CA VAL A 118 -23.11 10.56 -11.61
C VAL A 118 -23.83 10.20 -12.91
N ILE A 119 -23.40 9.13 -13.58
CA ILE A 119 -23.99 8.69 -14.87
C ILE A 119 -25.38 8.07 -14.69
N LYS A 120 -25.65 7.31 -13.62
CA LYS A 120 -26.92 6.57 -13.47
C LYS A 120 -28.01 7.37 -12.74
N ARG A 121 -27.66 8.50 -12.14
CA ARG A 121 -28.57 9.32 -11.33
C ARG A 121 -28.48 10.78 -11.69
N LEU A 122 -27.32 11.40 -11.50
CA LEU A 122 -27.17 12.86 -11.70
C LEU A 122 -27.55 13.28 -13.12
N THR A 123 -27.11 12.53 -14.13
CA THR A 123 -27.43 12.87 -15.53
C THR A 123 -28.89 12.64 -15.92
N TYR A 124 -29.69 12.02 -15.06
CA TYR A 124 -31.12 11.77 -15.26
C TYR A 124 -32.00 12.66 -14.36
N LEU A 125 -31.41 13.57 -13.59
CA LEU A 125 -32.17 14.55 -12.83
C LEU A 125 -32.88 15.53 -13.78
N PRO A 126 -34.08 16.00 -13.43
CA PRO A 126 -34.81 16.96 -14.25
C PRO A 126 -34.00 18.24 -14.41
N ASN A 127 -34.28 18.98 -15.49
CA ASN A 127 -33.67 20.29 -15.76
C ASN A 127 -32.17 20.25 -16.08
N LEU A 128 -31.58 19.07 -16.33
CA LEU A 128 -30.21 18.96 -16.81
C LEU A 128 -30.14 19.03 -18.33
N TYR A 129 -29.37 19.98 -18.84
CA TYR A 129 -29.06 20.12 -20.25
C TYR A 129 -27.59 19.74 -20.50
N THR A 130 -27.31 19.17 -21.67
CA THR A 130 -25.94 18.86 -22.11
C THR A 130 -25.67 19.40 -23.51
N ARG A 131 -24.44 19.83 -23.76
CA ARG A 131 -23.95 20.27 -25.06
C ARG A 131 -22.53 19.75 -25.27
N VAL A 132 -22.18 19.44 -26.52
CA VAL A 132 -20.79 19.19 -26.90
C VAL A 132 -20.20 20.50 -27.41
N GLU A 133 -19.13 20.97 -26.78
CA GLU A 133 -18.34 22.09 -27.27
C GLU A 133 -17.31 21.55 -28.27
N GLU A 134 -17.46 21.97 -29.52
CA GLU A 134 -16.52 21.63 -30.59
C GLU A 134 -15.20 22.36 -30.36
N SER A 135 -14.12 21.59 -30.22
CA SER A 135 -12.76 22.08 -30.15
C SER A 135 -11.82 20.98 -30.68
N LYS A 136 -10.50 21.20 -30.65
CA LYS A 136 -9.52 20.15 -30.94
C LYS A 136 -9.74 18.89 -30.09
N TYR A 137 -10.27 19.05 -28.88
CA TYR A 137 -10.71 17.97 -27.99
C TYR A 137 -12.16 18.22 -27.56
N PRO A 138 -13.15 17.63 -28.24
CA PRO A 138 -14.55 17.87 -27.93
C PRO A 138 -14.86 17.61 -26.44
N THR A 139 -15.46 18.59 -25.77
CA THR A 139 -15.83 18.46 -24.34
C THR A 139 -17.33 18.48 -24.17
N ARG A 140 -17.85 17.70 -23.21
CA ARG A 140 -19.28 17.70 -22.89
C ARG A 140 -19.54 18.61 -21.70
N LYS A 141 -20.33 19.65 -21.92
CA LYS A 141 -20.82 20.57 -20.89
C LYS A 141 -22.17 20.11 -20.37
N TYR A 142 -22.43 20.45 -19.10
CA TYR A 142 -23.63 20.10 -18.37
C TYR A 142 -24.12 21.35 -17.61
N LYS A 143 -25.42 21.64 -17.66
CA LYS A 143 -26.01 22.79 -16.97
C LYS A 143 -27.40 22.47 -16.46
N PHE A 144 -27.63 22.67 -15.17
CA PHE A 144 -28.97 22.66 -14.60
C PHE A 144 -29.66 24.01 -14.84
N SER A 145 -30.89 23.99 -15.38
CA SER A 145 -31.68 25.20 -15.64
C SER A 145 -33.17 24.88 -15.71
N LYS A 146 -34.05 25.69 -15.12
CA LYS A 146 -35.52 25.46 -15.22
C LYS A 146 -36.07 25.69 -16.63
N THR A 147 -35.35 26.46 -17.44
CA THR A 147 -35.69 26.78 -18.83
C THR A 147 -34.50 26.45 -19.74
N HIS A 148 -34.74 26.31 -21.05
CA HIS A 148 -33.67 26.00 -21.99
C HIS A 148 -32.55 27.07 -21.92
N PRO A 149 -31.28 26.73 -21.64
CA PRO A 149 -30.24 27.72 -21.32
C PRO A 149 -29.65 28.47 -22.53
N GLY A 150 -30.40 28.54 -23.64
CA GLY A 150 -29.94 29.08 -24.94
C GLY A 150 -29.06 28.10 -25.74
N PRO A 151 -28.55 28.51 -26.92
CA PRO A 151 -27.70 27.66 -27.76
C PRO A 151 -26.22 27.63 -27.35
N ALA A 152 -25.77 28.57 -26.52
CA ALA A 152 -24.35 28.85 -26.26
C ALA A 152 -23.80 28.40 -24.88
N PHE A 153 -24.58 27.69 -24.04
CA PHE A 153 -24.20 27.38 -22.65
C PHE A 153 -23.17 26.26 -22.48
#